data_AF-A0A1H3UNP7-F1
#
_entry.id   AF-A0A1H3UNP7-F1
#
_cell.length_a   1.000
_cell.length_b   1.000
_cell.length_c   1.000
_cell.angle_alpha   90.00
_cell.angle_beta   90.00
_cell.angle_gamma   90.00
#
_symmetry.space_group_name_H-M   'P 1'
#
loop_
_entity.id
_entity.type
_entity.pdbx_description
1 polymer ?
#
loop_
_entity_poly.entity_id
_entity_poly.type
_entity_poly.pdbx_seq_one_letter_code
_entity_poly.pdbx_strand_id
1 'polypeptide(L)'
;MNTLTLRQKSIIHNCLLDLKDSSSLTIPSFLPVALDKLVTSEGFGIDMSGIYLSTDEDFENIPEYLKEGIAFEFMGEHVVLPFSDGASAISSWCDNNAMLDRDSILLKCKTLRARFSTED
;
A
#
# COMPACT_ATOMS: atom_id res chain seq x y z
N MET A 1 -1.85 13.69 13.79
CA MET A 1 -2.00 13.37 12.35
C MET A 1 -1.18 14.36 11.55
N ASN A 2 -0.02 13.92 11.05
CA ASN A 2 0.73 14.73 10.10
C ASN A 2 -0.07 14.81 8.81
N THR A 3 -0.30 16.03 8.32
CA THR A 3 -1.09 16.22 7.11
C THR A 3 -0.18 15.94 5.92
N LEU A 4 -0.51 14.90 5.13
CA LEU A 4 0.20 14.60 3.90
C LEU A 4 0.21 15.81 2.95
N THR A 5 1.37 16.11 2.37
CA THR A 5 1.50 17.12 1.32
C THR A 5 0.72 16.71 0.08
N LEU A 6 0.42 17.67 -0.81
CA LEU A 6 -0.25 17.39 -2.08
C LEU A 6 0.51 16.37 -2.93
N ARG A 7 1.84 16.47 -2.97
CA ARG A 7 2.69 15.52 -3.70
C ARG A 7 2.59 14.11 -3.12
N GLN A 8 2.68 13.96 -1.80
CA GLN A 8 2.54 12.64 -1.15
C GLN A 8 1.16 12.03 -1.41
N LYS A 9 0.09 12.81 -1.30
CA LYS A 9 -1.27 12.37 -1.63
C LYS A 9 -1.38 11.91 -3.08
N SER A 10 -0.74 12.63 -4.01
CA SER A 10 -0.73 12.26 -5.43
C SER A 10 -0.02 10.94 -5.67
N ILE A 11 1.15 10.71 -5.07
CA ILE A 11 1.92 9.46 -5.22
C ILE A 11 1.10 8.28 -4.68
N ILE A 12 0.57 8.41 -3.46
CA ILE A 12 -0.26 7.36 -2.84
C ILE A 12 -1.50 7.07 -3.69
N HIS A 13 -2.18 8.13 -4.16
CA HIS A 13 -3.37 7.97 -4.97
C HIS A 13 -3.07 7.25 -6.28
N ASN A 14 -2.03 7.66 -7.00
CA ASN A 14 -1.67 7.07 -8.29
C ASN A 14 -1.17 5.63 -8.14
N CYS A 15 -0.37 5.34 -7.11
CA CYS A 15 0.07 3.99 -6.77
C CYS A 15 -1.14 3.06 -6.54
N LEU A 16 -2.08 3.45 -5.67
CA LEU A 16 -3.25 2.63 -5.35
C LEU A 16 -4.24 2.52 -6.52
N LEU A 17 -4.37 3.58 -7.32
CA LEU A 17 -5.21 3.58 -8.52
C LEU A 17 -4.64 2.63 -9.58
N ASP A 18 -3.34 2.67 -9.81
CA ASP A 18 -2.69 1.79 -10.76
C ASP A 18 -2.77 0.32 -10.32
N LEU A 19 -2.53 0.02 -9.05
CA LEU A 19 -2.76 -1.34 -8.51
C LEU A 19 -4.22 -1.79 -8.64
N LYS A 20 -5.18 -0.87 -8.51
CA LYS A 20 -6.60 -1.17 -8.67
C LYS A 20 -6.94 -1.48 -10.13
N ASP A 21 -6.45 -0.69 -11.07
CA ASP A 21 -6.84 -0.72 -12.47
C ASP A 21 -5.98 -1.68 -13.32
N SER A 22 -4.76 -1.99 -12.85
CA SER A 22 -3.87 -2.98 -13.45
C SER A 22 -4.31 -4.41 -13.13
N SER A 23 -4.16 -5.28 -14.12
CA SER A 23 -4.63 -6.67 -14.09
C SER A 23 -3.69 -7.60 -14.86
N SER A 24 -3.85 -8.90 -14.66
CA SER A 24 -3.25 -9.96 -15.46
C SER A 24 -4.32 -10.88 -16.04
N LEU A 25 -3.91 -11.90 -16.80
CA LEU A 25 -4.83 -12.91 -17.35
C LEU A 25 -5.65 -13.63 -16.26
N THR A 26 -5.16 -13.71 -15.03
CA THR A 26 -5.80 -14.43 -13.91
C THR A 26 -6.19 -13.55 -12.75
N ILE A 27 -5.70 -12.30 -12.70
CA ILE A 27 -5.92 -11.37 -11.59
C ILE A 27 -6.61 -10.12 -12.14
N PRO A 28 -7.91 -9.89 -11.85
CA PRO A 28 -8.66 -8.76 -12.40
C PRO A 28 -8.26 -7.41 -11.81
N SER A 29 -7.58 -7.40 -10.66
CA SER A 29 -7.06 -6.22 -9.99
C SER A 29 -5.94 -6.64 -9.04
N PHE A 30 -4.83 -5.91 -9.04
CA PHE A 30 -3.71 -6.21 -8.14
C PHE A 30 -3.88 -5.65 -6.74
N LEU A 31 -4.75 -4.64 -6.53
CA LEU A 31 -4.94 -4.03 -5.22
C LEU A 31 -5.33 -5.05 -4.12
N PRO A 32 -6.30 -5.97 -4.32
CA PRO A 32 -6.59 -7.00 -3.33
C PRO A 32 -5.39 -7.90 -3.01
N VAL A 33 -4.58 -8.24 -4.02
CA VAL A 33 -3.37 -9.07 -3.87
C VAL A 33 -2.31 -8.32 -3.07
N ALA A 34 -2.10 -7.04 -3.36
CA ALA A 34 -1.20 -6.18 -2.60
C ALA A 34 -1.62 -6.11 -1.13
N LEU A 35 -2.92 -5.95 -0.84
CA LEU A 35 -3.43 -5.93 0.54
C LEU A 35 -3.21 -7.26 1.26
N ASP A 36 -3.36 -8.40 0.57
CA ASP A 36 -3.08 -9.71 1.16
C ASP A 36 -1.61 -9.86 1.56
N LYS A 37 -0.70 -9.44 0.67
CA LYS A 37 0.75 -9.43 0.93
C LYS A 37 1.12 -8.52 2.10
N LEU A 38 0.59 -7.30 2.11
CA LEU A 38 0.87 -6.35 3.20
C LEU A 38 0.34 -6.84 4.55
N VAL A 39 -0.83 -7.52 4.57
CA VAL A 39 -1.36 -8.16 5.79
C VAL A 39 -0.44 -9.26 6.30
N THR A 40 0.34 -9.91 5.43
CA THR A 40 1.35 -10.91 5.79
C THR A 40 2.76 -10.31 5.96
N SER A 41 2.91 -8.99 6.08
CA SER A 41 4.21 -8.29 6.19
C SER A 41 5.11 -8.42 4.96
N GLU A 42 4.54 -8.63 3.78
CA GLU A 42 5.27 -8.65 2.51
C GLU A 42 4.91 -7.41 1.68
N GLY A 43 5.92 -6.81 1.06
CA GLY A 43 5.74 -5.81 0.02
C GLY A 43 5.13 -6.39 -1.25
N PHE A 44 4.62 -5.51 -2.10
CA PHE A 44 4.07 -5.89 -3.39
C PHE A 44 4.32 -4.79 -4.41
N GLY A 45 4.84 -5.15 -5.58
CA GLY A 45 5.09 -4.24 -6.68
C GLY A 45 4.75 -4.83 -8.04
N ILE A 46 4.39 -3.96 -8.95
CA ILE A 46 4.28 -4.17 -10.40
C ILE A 46 5.17 -3.14 -11.10
N ASP A 47 5.34 -3.25 -12.42
CA ASP A 47 6.29 -2.44 -13.20
C ASP A 47 6.31 -0.94 -12.87
N MET A 48 5.15 -0.33 -12.60
CA MET A 48 5.01 1.12 -12.38
C MET A 48 4.68 1.54 -10.96
N SER A 49 4.28 0.60 -10.09
CA SER A 49 3.71 0.90 -8.78
C SER A 49 4.04 -0.16 -7.76
N GLY A 50 4.32 0.26 -6.53
CA GLY A 50 4.58 -0.68 -5.45
C GLY A 50 4.33 -0.12 -4.06
N ILE A 51 4.06 -1.03 -3.14
CA ILE A 51 3.96 -0.76 -1.71
C ILE A 51 4.95 -1.68 -1.01
N TYR A 52 5.94 -1.10 -0.32
CA TYR A 52 7.04 -1.84 0.28
C TYR A 52 7.10 -1.60 1.78
N LEU A 53 7.54 -2.61 2.52
CA LEU A 53 7.67 -2.55 3.98
C LEU A 53 9.15 -2.64 4.35
N SER A 54 9.61 -1.79 5.26
CA SER A 54 10.98 -1.87 5.77
C SER A 54 11.23 -3.12 6.63
N THR A 55 10.19 -3.89 6.91
CA THR A 55 10.18 -5.12 7.72
C THR A 55 9.89 -6.36 6.89
N ASP A 56 9.93 -6.26 5.55
CA ASP A 56 9.85 -7.43 4.68
C ASP A 56 10.99 -8.41 5.03
N GLU A 57 10.68 -9.71 5.07
CA GLU A 57 11.67 -10.74 5.39
C GLU A 57 12.68 -10.94 4.25
N ASP A 58 12.26 -10.65 3.02
CA ASP A 58 13.12 -10.68 1.85
C ASP A 58 13.72 -9.30 1.60
N PHE A 59 14.97 -9.13 2.04
CA PHE A 59 15.70 -7.87 1.91
C PHE A 59 15.88 -7.43 0.45
N GLU A 60 15.80 -8.32 -0.54
CA GLU A 60 15.86 -7.94 -1.95
C GLU A 60 14.61 -7.18 -2.41
N ASN A 61 13.50 -7.32 -1.68
CA ASN A 61 12.25 -6.59 -1.93
C ASN A 61 12.19 -5.22 -1.25
N ILE A 62 13.16 -4.87 -0.40
CA ILE A 62 13.20 -3.58 0.30
C ILE A 62 13.99 -2.56 -0.52
N PRO A 63 13.37 -1.48 -1.03
CA PRO A 63 14.10 -0.45 -1.76
C PRO A 63 15.17 0.22 -0.89
N GLU A 64 16.34 0.53 -1.45
CA GLU A 64 17.47 1.13 -0.70
C GLU A 64 17.12 2.43 0.04
N TYR A 65 16.14 3.18 -0.47
CA TYR A 65 15.68 4.42 0.14
C TYR A 65 14.77 4.20 1.37
N LEU A 66 14.19 3.00 1.52
CA LEU A 66 13.24 2.66 2.57
C LEU A 66 13.98 2.23 3.83
N LYS A 67 14.22 3.20 4.73
CA LYS A 67 14.88 2.94 6.02
C LYS A 67 13.94 2.37 7.07
N GLU A 68 12.74 2.94 7.18
CA GLU A 68 11.76 2.58 8.20
C GLU A 68 10.35 2.91 7.70
N GLY A 69 9.40 2.01 7.97
CA GLY A 69 7.99 2.20 7.68
C GLY A 69 7.54 1.58 6.35
N ILE A 70 6.58 2.23 5.72
CA ILE A 70 5.93 1.79 4.49
C ILE A 70 6.16 2.80 3.37
N ALA A 71 6.65 2.32 2.24
CA ALA A 71 6.83 3.11 1.03
C ALA A 71 5.68 2.89 0.06
N PHE A 72 5.28 3.96 -0.63
CA PHE A 72 4.46 3.92 -1.83
C PHE A 72 5.29 4.45 -2.99
N GLU A 73 5.35 3.70 -4.08
CA GLU A 73 6.05 4.06 -5.31
C GLU A 73 5.06 4.17 -6.48
N PHE A 74 5.26 5.19 -7.31
CA PHE A 74 4.58 5.36 -8.60
C PHE A 74 5.52 6.03 -9.60
N MET A 75 5.80 5.37 -10.72
CA MET A 75 6.65 5.87 -11.82
C MET A 75 8.01 6.45 -11.35
N GLY A 76 8.68 5.76 -10.43
CA GLY A 76 9.99 6.16 -9.89
C GLY A 76 9.94 7.29 -8.85
N GLU A 77 8.76 7.85 -8.55
CA GLU A 77 8.54 8.71 -7.39
C GLU A 77 8.08 7.88 -6.19
N HIS A 78 8.56 8.22 -4.99
CA HIS A 78 8.16 7.54 -3.76
C HIS A 78 7.81 8.48 -2.61
N VAL A 79 7.03 7.95 -1.67
CA VAL A 79 6.84 8.50 -0.33
C VAL A 79 7.00 7.39 0.70
N VAL A 80 7.72 7.69 1.78
CA VAL A 80 7.82 6.83 2.95
C VAL A 80 6.99 7.43 4.07
N LEU A 81 6.21 6.59 4.75
CA LEU A 81 5.39 6.95 5.91
C LEU A 81 5.65 5.98 7.06
N PRO A 82 5.41 6.38 8.31
CA PRO A 82 5.25 5.43 9.41
C PRO A 82 4.18 4.38 9.06
N PHE A 83 4.34 3.15 9.56
CA PHE A 83 3.42 2.04 9.25
C PHE A 83 1.95 2.38 9.53
N SER A 84 1.68 2.96 10.70
CA SER A 84 0.32 3.36 11.11
C SER A 84 -0.30 4.42 10.19
N ASP A 85 0.48 5.40 9.76
CA ASP A 85 0.06 6.46 8.84
C ASP A 85 -0.18 5.89 7.43
N GLY A 86 0.69 5.00 6.93
CA GLY A 86 0.49 4.37 5.63
C GLY A 86 -0.71 3.41 5.59
N ALA A 87 -0.92 2.61 6.64
CA ALA A 87 -2.11 1.77 6.79
C ALA A 87 -3.40 2.61 6.80
N SER A 88 -3.35 3.75 7.49
CA SER A 88 -4.45 4.71 7.54
C SER A 88 -4.70 5.37 6.17
N ALA A 89 -3.64 5.69 5.42
CA ALA A 89 -3.75 6.23 4.07
C ALA A 89 -4.38 5.24 3.09
N ILE A 90 -3.95 3.97 3.10
CA ILE A 90 -4.54 2.88 2.30
C ILE A 90 -6.03 2.74 2.64
N SER A 91 -6.35 2.60 3.92
CA SER A 91 -7.74 2.41 4.37
C SER A 91 -8.63 3.58 3.93
N SER A 92 -8.16 4.81 4.14
CA SER A 92 -8.90 6.01 3.75
C SER A 92 -9.10 6.08 2.24
N TRP A 93 -8.10 5.69 1.45
CA TRP A 93 -8.23 5.65 0.00
C TRP A 93 -9.25 4.59 -0.42
N CYS A 94 -9.18 3.38 0.15
CA CYS A 94 -10.12 2.30 -0.11
C CYS A 94 -11.58 2.66 0.28
N ASP A 95 -11.78 3.37 1.38
CA ASP A 95 -13.11 3.84 1.79
C ASP A 95 -13.73 4.80 0.76
N ASN A 96 -12.90 5.66 0.13
CA ASN A 96 -13.36 6.72 -0.76
C ASN A 96 -13.42 6.36 -2.25
N ASN A 97 -12.95 5.16 -2.64
CA ASN A 97 -12.91 4.74 -4.04
C ASN A 97 -13.85 3.55 -4.31
N ALA A 98 -14.42 3.50 -5.52
CA ALA A 98 -15.32 2.42 -5.94
C ALA A 98 -14.54 1.14 -6.29
N MET A 99 -14.96 -0.01 -5.77
CA MET A 99 -14.29 -1.29 -5.96
C MET A 99 -15.32 -2.43 -6.08
N LEU A 100 -15.01 -3.43 -6.89
CA LEU A 100 -15.90 -4.58 -7.16
C LEU A 100 -16.12 -5.44 -5.90
N ASP A 101 -15.07 -5.68 -5.11
CA ASP A 101 -15.10 -6.50 -3.88
C ASP A 101 -14.93 -5.66 -2.61
N ARG A 102 -15.71 -4.57 -2.50
CA ARG A 102 -15.56 -3.55 -1.45
C ARG A 102 -15.48 -4.15 -0.04
N ASP A 103 -16.39 -5.02 0.35
CA ASP A 103 -16.44 -5.55 1.73
C ASP A 103 -15.18 -6.37 2.09
N SER A 104 -14.70 -7.19 1.14
CA SER A 104 -13.46 -7.95 1.29
C SER A 104 -12.26 -7.02 1.44
N ILE A 105 -12.18 -5.98 0.61
CA ILE A 105 -11.09 -5.00 0.65
C ILE A 105 -11.09 -4.21 1.96
N LEU A 106 -12.26 -3.78 2.42
CA LEU A 106 -12.39 -3.05 3.69
C LEU A 106 -12.04 -3.94 4.89
N LEU A 107 -12.32 -5.25 4.82
CA LEU A 107 -11.87 -6.20 5.83
C LEU A 107 -10.34 -6.30 5.86
N LYS A 108 -9.69 -6.43 4.70
CA LYS A 108 -8.22 -6.44 4.60
C LYS A 108 -7.61 -5.14 5.14
N CYS A 109 -8.20 -3.98 4.83
CA CYS A 109 -7.76 -2.68 5.37
C CYS A 109 -7.88 -2.61 6.90
N LYS A 110 -8.97 -3.15 7.49
CA LYS A 110 -9.12 -3.23 8.94
C LYS A 110 -8.03 -4.11 9.57
N THR A 111 -7.76 -5.27 8.99
CA THR A 111 -6.69 -6.17 9.45
C THR A 111 -5.32 -5.50 9.36
N LEU A 112 -5.04 -4.83 8.24
CA LEU A 112 -3.80 -4.10 8.00
C LEU A 112 -3.58 -3.00 9.06
N ARG A 113 -4.62 -2.19 9.34
CA ARG A 113 -4.54 -1.19 10.40
C ARG A 113 -4.29 -1.81 11.76
N ALA A 114 -5.00 -2.88 12.11
CA ALA A 114 -4.83 -3.55 13.40
C ALA A 114 -3.38 -4.03 13.58
N ARG A 115 -2.77 -4.58 12.53
CA ARG A 115 -1.37 -5.02 12.51
C ARG A 115 -0.39 -3.87 12.78
N PHE A 116 -0.56 -2.75 12.07
CA PHE A 116 0.33 -1.60 12.18
C PHE A 116 -0.06 -0.58 13.26
N SER A 117 -1.03 -0.91 14.11
CA SER A 117 -1.39 -0.12 15.30
C SER A 117 -0.75 -0.67 16.58
N THR A 118 -0.13 -1.85 16.54
CA THR A 118 0.47 -2.52 17.70
C THR A 118 1.99 -2.43 17.75
N GLU A 119 2.62 -1.73 16.80
CA GLU A 119 4.06 -1.45 16.83
C GLU A 119 4.29 -0.15 17.62
N ASP A 120 4.41 -0.29 18.94
CA ASP A 120 4.93 0.71 19.89
C ASP A 120 6.33 0.29 20.38
#